data_AF-A0A6A9SER4-F1
#
_entry.id   AF-A0A6A9SER4-F1
#
_cell.length_a   1.000
_cell.length_b   1.000
_cell.length_c   1.000
_cell.angle_alpha   90.00
_cell.angle_beta   90.00
_cell.angle_gamma   90.00
#
_symmetry.space_group_name_H-M   'P 1'
#
loop_
_entity.id
_entity.type
_entity.pdbx_description
1 polymer ?
#
loop_
_entity_poly.entity_id
_entity_poly.type
_entity_poly.pdbx_seq_one_letter_code
_entity_poly.pdbx_strand_id
1 'polypeptide(L)'
;MALSLVFLAYVAAFGAAVLGCAVGLRRALRVADADTRRGLAGVVAGSGGWALFELAFLVAPSRFLKYVAYDLSLVVGLSTVGAWLYFCSAYTGRSFHRNPTYRRAAVGTYVAIVAVKLTNHVHGLYFSTTAVDAPFPHLAVQHG
;
A
#
# COMPACT_ATOMS: atom_id res chain seq x y z
N MET A 1 29.94 7.63 -4.54
CA MET A 1 28.81 8.16 -3.75
C MET A 1 28.73 7.35 -2.47
N ALA A 2 29.07 7.92 -1.32
CA ALA A 2 28.94 7.21 -0.05
C ALA A 2 27.46 6.88 0.20
N LEU A 3 27.14 5.64 0.59
CA LEU A 3 25.77 5.27 0.93
C LEU A 3 25.33 6.06 2.17
N SER A 4 24.27 6.86 2.06
CA SER A 4 23.70 7.59 3.20
C SER A 4 23.16 6.60 4.23
N LEU A 5 23.52 6.78 5.51
CA LEU A 5 22.99 5.96 6.60
C LEU A 5 21.46 6.08 6.69
N VAL A 6 20.93 7.29 6.43
CA VAL A 6 19.48 7.54 6.41
C VAL A 6 18.81 6.73 5.31
N PHE A 7 19.40 6.71 4.10
CA PHE A 7 18.90 5.89 3.00
C PHE A 7 18.88 4.41 3.36
N LEU A 8 19.98 3.89 3.92
CA LEU A 8 20.06 2.50 4.38
C LEU A 8 19.01 2.16 5.43
N ALA A 9 18.74 3.08 6.37
CA ALA A 9 17.72 2.90 7.38
C ALA A 9 16.32 2.77 6.77
N TYR A 10 15.97 3.61 5.79
CA TYR A 10 14.69 3.50 5.07
C TYR A 10 14.59 2.19 4.28
N VAL A 11 15.63 1.82 3.53
CA VAL A 11 15.69 0.55 2.78
C VAL A 11 15.50 -0.64 3.73
N ALA A 12 16.21 -0.65 4.86
CA ALA A 12 16.11 -1.70 5.86
C ALA A 12 14.73 -1.76 6.51
N ALA A 13 14.14 -0.61 6.85
CA ALA A 13 12.81 -0.55 7.46
C ALA A 13 11.72 -1.10 6.53
N PHE A 14 11.68 -0.65 5.27
CA PHE A 14 10.72 -1.17 4.29
C PHE A 14 11.01 -2.63 3.94
N GLY A 15 12.27 -3.02 3.80
CA GLY A 15 12.66 -4.41 3.60
C GLY A 15 12.20 -5.33 4.74
N ALA A 16 12.40 -4.91 5.99
CA ALA A 16 11.92 -5.62 7.17
C ALA A 16 10.40 -5.70 7.21
N ALA A 17 9.69 -4.63 6.84
CA ALA A 17 8.23 -4.62 6.76
C ALA A 17 7.71 -5.61 5.70
N VAL A 18 8.33 -5.66 4.52
CA VAL A 18 7.98 -6.63 3.46
C VAL A 18 8.17 -8.05 3.95
N LEU A 19 9.32 -8.36 4.56
CA LEU A 19 9.61 -9.70 5.11
C LEU A 19 8.68 -10.06 6.26
N GLY A 20 8.44 -9.13 7.17
CA GLY A 20 7.51 -9.28 8.29
C GLY A 20 6.09 -9.57 7.82
N CYS A 21 5.61 -8.83 6.81
CA CYS A 21 4.31 -9.09 6.19
C CYS A 21 4.28 -10.43 5.45
N ALA A 22 5.36 -10.85 4.77
CA ALA A 22 5.42 -12.17 4.13
C ALA A 22 5.31 -13.30 5.16
N VAL A 23 6.00 -13.19 6.30
CA VAL A 23 5.87 -14.14 7.42
C VAL A 23 4.48 -14.08 8.04
N GLY A 24 3.97 -12.87 8.29
CA GLY A 24 2.63 -12.63 8.81
C GLY A 24 1.54 -13.22 7.92
N LEU A 25 1.69 -13.14 6.60
CA LEU A 25 0.76 -13.71 5.64
C LEU A 25 0.72 -15.24 5.75
N ARG A 26 1.89 -15.89 5.86
CA ARG A 26 1.95 -17.35 6.10
C ARG A 26 1.23 -17.76 7.38
N ARG A 27 1.25 -16.92 8.43
CA ARG A 27 0.51 -17.14 9.68
C ARG A 27 -0.98 -16.86 9.51
N ALA A 28 -1.35 -15.77 8.84
CA ALA A 28 -2.74 -15.40 8.58
C ALA A 28 -3.48 -16.49 7.81
N LEU A 29 -2.81 -17.13 6.84
CA LEU A 29 -3.37 -18.23 6.06
C LEU A 29 -3.68 -19.50 6.87
N ARG A 30 -3.21 -19.62 8.12
CA ARG A 30 -3.51 -20.73 9.02
C ARG A 30 -4.73 -20.49 9.93
N VAL A 31 -5.33 -19.30 9.89
CA VAL A 31 -6.56 -19.02 10.65
C VAL A 31 -7.67 -19.95 10.19
N ALA A 32 -8.37 -20.59 11.14
CA ALA A 32 -9.37 -21.62 10.84
C ALA A 32 -10.61 -21.04 10.14
N ASP A 33 -11.19 -19.99 10.70
CA ASP A 33 -12.35 -19.32 10.12
C ASP A 33 -11.99 -18.68 8.76
N ALA A 34 -12.75 -19.03 7.72
CA ALA A 34 -12.41 -18.69 6.36
C ALA A 34 -12.55 -17.19 6.07
N ASP A 35 -13.54 -16.52 6.66
CA ASP A 35 -13.73 -15.08 6.45
C ASP A 35 -12.69 -14.27 7.21
N THR A 36 -12.43 -14.61 8.47
CA THR A 36 -11.37 -14.00 9.27
C THR A 36 -10.02 -14.17 8.60
N ARG A 37 -9.72 -15.39 8.09
CA ARG A 37 -8.51 -15.67 7.31
C ARG A 37 -8.39 -14.77 6.08
N ARG A 38 -9.45 -14.62 5.28
CA ARG A 38 -9.46 -13.77 4.08
C ARG A 38 -9.21 -12.31 4.41
N GLY A 39 -9.91 -11.77 5.39
CA GLY A 39 -9.74 -10.38 5.83
C GLY A 39 -8.32 -10.12 6.33
N LEU A 40 -7.83 -10.97 7.24
CA LEU A 40 -6.49 -10.83 7.82
C LEU A 40 -5.39 -10.97 6.77
N ALA A 41 -5.51 -11.97 5.88
CA ALA A 41 -4.58 -12.14 4.78
C ALA A 41 -4.58 -10.92 3.85
N GLY A 42 -5.75 -10.34 3.56
CA GLY A 42 -5.87 -9.12 2.76
C GLY A 42 -5.16 -7.92 3.41
N VAL A 43 -5.33 -7.72 4.72
CA VAL A 43 -4.65 -6.64 5.46
C VAL A 43 -3.14 -6.82 5.39
N VAL A 44 -2.64 -8.01 5.72
CA VAL A 44 -1.20 -8.26 5.75
C VAL A 44 -0.57 -8.22 4.35
N ALA A 45 -1.24 -8.79 3.34
CA ALA A 45 -0.79 -8.74 1.96
C ALA A 45 -0.80 -7.32 1.40
N GLY A 46 -1.85 -6.54 1.68
CA GLY A 46 -1.94 -5.13 1.29
C GLY A 46 -0.85 -4.28 1.94
N SER A 47 -0.62 -4.42 3.25
CA SER A 47 0.45 -3.70 3.95
C SER A 47 1.84 -4.08 3.44
N GLY A 48 2.08 -5.38 3.19
CA GLY A 48 3.33 -5.85 2.61
C GLY A 48 3.54 -5.38 1.17
N GLY A 49 2.47 -5.37 0.36
CA GLY A 49 2.50 -4.84 -1.00
C GLY A 49 2.75 -3.34 -1.04
N TRP A 50 2.12 -2.56 -0.16
CA TRP A 50 2.39 -1.14 0.01
C TRP A 50 3.86 -0.89 0.37
N ALA A 51 4.38 -1.59 1.38
CA ALA A 51 5.78 -1.48 1.78
C ALA A 51 6.75 -1.89 0.65
N LEU A 52 6.39 -2.88 -0.17
CA LEU A 52 7.18 -3.30 -1.33
C LEU A 52 7.23 -2.21 -2.40
N PHE A 53 6.11 -1.55 -2.69
CA PHE A 53 6.07 -0.44 -3.64
C PHE A 53 6.81 0.79 -3.13
N GLU A 54 6.75 1.10 -1.82
CA GLU A 54 7.57 2.15 -1.21
C GLU A 54 9.08 1.82 -1.28
N LEU A 55 9.44 0.56 -1.03
CA LEU A 55 10.82 0.12 -1.22
C LEU A 55 11.27 0.28 -2.67
N ALA A 56 10.45 -0.14 -3.63
CA ALA A 56 10.71 0.03 -5.05
C ALA A 56 10.83 1.51 -5.43
N PHE A 57 9.95 2.36 -4.92
CA PHE A 57 10.02 3.82 -5.07
C PHE A 57 11.37 4.38 -4.57
N LEU A 58 11.84 3.90 -3.42
CA LEU A 58 13.09 4.35 -2.85
C LEU A 58 14.30 3.96 -3.70
N VAL A 59 14.34 2.73 -4.21
CA VAL A 59 15.53 2.16 -4.90
C VAL A 59 15.49 2.22 -6.43
N ALA A 60 14.35 2.56 -7.04
CA ALA A 60 14.20 2.56 -8.49
C ALA A 60 15.20 3.50 -9.19
N PRO A 61 15.73 3.12 -10.37
CA PRO A 61 16.83 3.84 -11.02
C PRO A 61 16.39 5.08 -11.80
N SER A 62 15.09 5.26 -12.06
CA SER A 62 14.58 6.37 -12.87
C SER A 62 13.40 7.08 -12.22
N ARG A 63 13.24 8.38 -12.49
CA ARG A 63 12.12 9.19 -11.97
C ARG A 63 10.75 8.60 -12.35
N PHE A 64 10.62 8.07 -13.56
CA PHE A 64 9.40 7.42 -14.03
C PHE A 64 9.06 6.17 -13.20
N LEU A 65 10.04 5.28 -12.98
CA LEU A 65 9.81 4.08 -12.17
C LEU A 65 9.50 4.43 -10.72
N LYS A 66 10.15 5.47 -10.18
CA LYS A 66 9.82 6.01 -8.85
C LYS A 66 8.36 6.47 -8.81
N TYR A 67 7.94 7.33 -9.75
CA TYR A 67 6.56 7.81 -9.84
C TYR A 67 5.56 6.65 -9.88
N VAL A 68 5.77 5.68 -10.79
CA VAL A 68 4.87 4.52 -10.94
C VAL A 68 4.83 3.68 -9.67
N ALA A 69 5.97 3.42 -9.04
CA ALA A 69 6.02 2.67 -7.78
C ALA A 69 5.25 3.39 -6.67
N TYR A 70 5.41 4.71 -6.54
CA TYR A 70 4.66 5.49 -5.57
C TYR A 70 3.14 5.49 -5.85
N ASP A 71 2.74 5.71 -7.11
CA ASP A 71 1.33 5.70 -7.50
C ASP A 71 0.67 4.33 -7.24
N LEU A 72 1.37 3.23 -7.54
CA LEU A 72 0.92 1.88 -7.21
C LEU A 72 0.89 1.62 -5.69
N SER A 73 1.81 2.22 -4.92
CA SER A 73 1.77 2.16 -3.45
C SER A 73 0.45 2.75 -2.96
N LEU A 74 0.01 3.90 -3.49
CA LEU A 74 -1.24 4.53 -3.09
C LEU A 74 -2.48 3.65 -3.37
N VAL A 75 -2.49 2.94 -4.49
CA VAL A 75 -3.56 2.00 -4.86
C VAL A 75 -3.60 0.81 -3.90
N VAL A 76 -2.46 0.14 -3.73
CA VAL A 76 -2.35 -1.04 -2.85
C VAL A 76 -2.58 -0.66 -1.39
N GLY A 77 -2.02 0.45 -0.94
CA GLY A 77 -2.20 0.98 0.41
C GLY A 77 -3.66 1.25 0.73
N LEU A 78 -4.42 1.86 -0.20
CA LEU A 78 -5.85 2.10 0.00
C LEU A 78 -6.65 0.80 0.15
N SER A 79 -6.26 -0.27 -0.56
CA SER A 79 -6.95 -1.57 -0.47
C SER A 79 -6.94 -2.16 0.95
N THR A 80 -5.96 -1.77 1.78
CA THR A 80 -5.88 -2.21 3.20
C THR A 80 -7.07 -1.74 4.03
N VAL A 81 -7.66 -0.59 3.73
CA VAL A 81 -8.87 -0.09 4.41
C VAL A 81 -10.03 -1.04 4.17
N GLY A 82 -10.25 -1.45 2.91
CA GLY A 82 -11.30 -2.42 2.56
C GLY A 82 -11.06 -3.79 3.20
N ALA A 83 -9.81 -4.27 3.19
CA ALA A 83 -9.44 -5.53 3.83
C ALA A 83 -9.62 -5.47 5.36
N TRP A 84 -9.32 -4.33 5.99
CA TRP A 84 -9.51 -4.12 7.42
C TRP A 84 -10.98 -4.13 7.79
N LEU A 85 -11.83 -3.42 7.05
CA LEU A 85 -13.29 -3.44 7.27
C LEU A 85 -13.87 -4.85 7.08
N TYR A 86 -13.40 -5.59 6.07
CA TYR A 86 -13.74 -6.99 5.88
C TYR A 86 -13.37 -7.80 7.13
N PHE A 87 -12.11 -7.71 7.56
CA PHE A 87 -11.58 -8.41 8.72
C PHE A 87 -12.38 -8.11 9.98
N CYS A 88 -12.61 -6.83 10.30
CA CYS A 88 -13.39 -6.43 11.46
C CYS A 88 -14.81 -7.01 11.43
N SER A 89 -15.48 -6.97 10.27
CA SER A 89 -16.80 -7.60 10.14
C SER A 89 -16.73 -9.10 10.42
N ALA A 90 -15.79 -9.81 9.81
CA ALA A 90 -15.67 -11.26 9.96
C ALA A 90 -15.28 -11.67 11.38
N TYR A 91 -14.25 -11.02 11.94
CA TYR A 91 -13.69 -11.30 13.25
C TYR A 91 -14.70 -11.08 14.39
N THR A 92 -15.62 -10.13 14.22
CA THR A 92 -16.68 -9.84 15.19
C THR A 92 -17.97 -10.64 14.96
N GLY A 93 -17.95 -11.63 14.06
CA GLY A 93 -19.11 -12.46 13.72
C GLY A 93 -20.24 -11.72 12.99
N ARG A 94 -19.96 -10.53 12.44
CA ARG A 94 -20.93 -9.75 11.64
C ARG A 94 -20.87 -10.16 10.17
N SER A 95 -21.98 -9.96 9.46
CA SER A 95 -22.13 -10.37 8.06
C SER A 95 -22.01 -9.23 7.04
N PHE A 96 -21.55 -8.03 7.43
CA PHE A 96 -21.43 -6.88 6.53
C PHE A 96 -20.58 -7.17 5.30
N HIS A 97 -19.46 -7.87 5.49
CA HIS A 97 -18.57 -8.31 4.40
C HIS A 97 -19.21 -9.29 3.41
N ARG A 98 -20.37 -9.89 3.74
CA ARG A 98 -21.15 -10.76 2.84
C ARG A 98 -22.28 -10.01 2.14
N ASN A 99 -22.67 -8.84 2.62
CA ASN A 99 -23.76 -8.06 2.02
C ASN A 99 -23.32 -7.50 0.65
N PRO A 100 -24.02 -7.85 -0.45
CA PRO A 100 -23.63 -7.44 -1.80
C PRO A 100 -23.68 -5.93 -1.99
N THR A 101 -24.60 -5.22 -1.32
CA THR A 101 -24.72 -3.77 -1.39
C THR A 101 -23.49 -3.09 -0.80
N TYR A 102 -23.06 -3.50 0.41
CA TYR A 102 -21.86 -2.93 1.03
C TYR A 102 -20.59 -3.24 0.22
N ARG A 103 -20.48 -4.46 -0.32
CA ARG A 103 -19.34 -4.82 -1.18
C ARG A 103 -19.28 -3.98 -2.45
N ARG A 104 -20.42 -3.81 -3.14
CA ARG A 104 -20.49 -2.99 -4.36
C ARG A 104 -20.19 -1.53 -4.07
N ALA A 105 -20.73 -0.98 -2.99
CA ALA A 105 -20.43 0.38 -2.54
C ALA A 105 -18.92 0.54 -2.25
N ALA A 106 -18.33 -0.37 -1.48
CA ALA A 106 -16.90 -0.33 -1.17
C ALA A 106 -16.01 -0.43 -2.44
N VAL A 107 -16.34 -1.34 -3.36
CA VAL A 107 -15.62 -1.48 -4.64
C VAL A 107 -15.79 -0.23 -5.50
N GLY A 108 -17.00 0.31 -5.62
CA GLY A 108 -17.28 1.53 -6.38
C GLY A 108 -16.49 2.73 -5.84
N THR A 109 -16.51 2.94 -4.53
CA THR A 109 -15.72 3.98 -3.87
C THR A 109 -14.22 3.78 -4.07
N TYR A 110 -13.72 2.55 -3.91
CA TYR A 110 -12.31 2.24 -4.15
C TYR A 110 -11.89 2.56 -5.59
N VAL A 111 -12.66 2.09 -6.58
CA VAL A 111 -12.38 2.33 -8.01
C VAL A 111 -12.41 3.83 -8.33
N ALA A 112 -13.38 4.57 -7.80
CA ALA A 112 -13.45 6.02 -8.00
C ALA A 112 -12.21 6.74 -7.46
N ILE A 113 -11.77 6.39 -6.24
CA ILE A 113 -10.56 6.99 -5.64
C ILE A 113 -9.30 6.57 -6.42
N VAL A 114 -9.20 5.32 -6.83
CA VAL A 114 -8.07 4.81 -7.63
C VAL A 114 -8.02 5.52 -8.99
N ALA A 115 -9.15 5.75 -9.64
CA ALA A 115 -9.19 6.48 -10.89
C ALA A 115 -8.59 7.89 -10.73
N VAL A 116 -9.00 8.62 -9.69
CA VAL A 116 -8.44 9.95 -9.37
C VAL A 116 -6.93 9.88 -9.11
N LYS A 117 -6.43 8.86 -8.41
CA LYS A 117 -5.00 8.68 -8.14
C LYS A 117 -4.21 8.43 -9.43
N LEU A 118 -4.64 7.45 -10.24
CA LEU A 118 -3.96 7.08 -11.47
C LEU A 118 -3.99 8.18 -12.53
N THR A 119 -5.02 9.05 -12.51
CA THR A 119 -5.10 10.23 -13.37
C THR A 119 -4.29 11.42 -12.85
N ASN A 120 -3.58 11.30 -11.73
CA ASN A 120 -2.83 12.43 -11.15
C ASN A 120 -1.83 13.06 -12.12
N HIS A 121 -1.24 12.29 -13.03
CA HIS A 121 -0.35 12.82 -14.06
C HIS A 121 -1.03 13.81 -15.03
N VAL A 122 -2.36 13.81 -15.12
CA VAL A 122 -3.16 14.72 -15.95
C VAL A 122 -3.46 16.02 -15.23
N HIS A 123 -3.84 15.96 -13.94
CA HIS A 123 -4.36 17.11 -13.19
C HIS A 123 -3.45 17.62 -12.06
N GLY A 124 -2.52 16.81 -11.55
CA GLY A 124 -1.55 17.17 -10.53
C GLY A 124 -2.13 17.53 -9.15
N LEU A 125 -3.39 17.16 -8.88
CA LEU A 125 -4.12 17.58 -7.67
C LEU A 125 -3.89 16.67 -6.45
N TYR A 126 -3.40 15.44 -6.65
CA TYR A 126 -3.22 14.49 -5.55
C TYR A 126 -1.81 14.59 -4.97
N PHE A 127 -0.80 14.63 -5.84
CA PHE A 127 0.58 14.81 -5.45
C PHE A 127 1.42 15.40 -6.58
N SER A 128 2.52 16.06 -6.23
CA SER A 128 3.59 16.44 -7.13
C SER A 128 4.90 15.81 -6.69
N THR A 129 5.85 15.70 -7.61
CA THR A 129 7.17 15.11 -7.33
C THR A 129 8.29 16.03 -7.75
N THR A 130 9.27 16.24 -6.86
CA THR A 130 10.47 17.05 -7.14
C THR A 130 11.71 16.27 -6.74
N ALA A 131 12.74 16.24 -7.60
CA ALA A 131 14.00 15.60 -7.26
C ALA A 131 14.81 16.51 -6.32
N VAL A 132 15.33 15.96 -5.22
CA VAL A 132 16.12 16.68 -4.21
C VAL A 132 17.32 15.84 -3.78
N ASP A 133 18.37 16.50 -3.29
CA ASP A 133 19.64 15.84 -2.95
C ASP A 133 19.83 15.58 -1.44
N ALA A 134 19.06 16.24 -0.58
CA ALA A 134 19.15 16.11 0.87
C ALA A 134 17.87 15.50 1.44
N PRO A 135 17.94 14.57 2.42
CA PRO A 135 19.14 14.05 3.10
C PRO A 135 19.93 12.99 2.30
N PHE A 136 19.43 12.60 1.12
CA PHE A 136 20.10 11.80 0.10
C PHE A 136 19.38 12.04 -1.24
N PRO A 137 19.97 11.70 -2.41
CA PRO A 137 19.28 11.84 -3.68
C PRO A 137 17.98 11.03 -3.73
N HIS A 138 16.83 11.70 -3.78
CA HIS A 138 15.52 11.05 -3.83
C HIS A 138 14.49 11.90 -4.59
N LEU A 139 13.34 11.28 -4.86
CA LEU A 139 12.18 11.98 -5.38
C LEU A 139 11.30 12.35 -4.19
N ALA A 140 11.23 13.64 -3.85
CA ALA A 140 10.35 14.12 -2.80
C ALA A 140 8.92 14.18 -3.32
N VAL A 141 7.97 13.69 -2.52
CA VAL A 141 6.54 13.78 -2.80
C VAL A 141 5.96 14.93 -1.99
N GLN A 142 5.24 15.83 -2.66
CA GLN A 142 4.50 16.91 -2.02
C GLN A 142 3.01 16.69 -2.26
N HIS A 143 2.23 16.91 -1.22
CA HIS A 143 0.77 16.88 -1.28
C HIS A 143 0.27 18.33 -1.25
N GLY A 144 -0.79 18.61 -2.00
CA GLY A 144 -1.46 19.91 -2.04
C GLY A 144 -2.24 20.20 -0.77
#